data_AF-A0A7R9MF82-F1
#
_entry.id   AF-A0A7R9MF82-F1
#
_cell.length_a   1.000
_cell.length_b   1.000
_cell.length_c   1.000
_cell.angle_alpha   90.00
_cell.angle_beta   90.00
_cell.angle_gamma   90.00
#
_symmetry.space_group_name_H-M   'P 1'
#
loop_
_entity.id
_entity.type
_entity.pdbx_description
1 polymer ?
#
loop_
_entity_poly.entity_id
_entity_poly.type
_entity_poly.pdbx_seq_one_letter_code
_entity_poly.pdbx_strand_id
1 'polypeptide(L)' 'HYADIPGPNQSKAALIYKELRNNIIENMFTEYERTGFVWEQYHDMSGTGQRSHPFVGWSGVVVLMMSEHY' A
#
# COMPACT_ATOMS: atom_id res chain seq x y z
N HIS A 1 14.17 5.17 4.48
CA HIS A 1 15.40 4.73 5.16
C HIS A 1 16.49 4.28 4.17
N TYR A 2 16.43 3.08 3.56
CA TYR A 2 17.52 2.63 2.66
C TYR A 2 17.68 3.47 1.38
N ALA A 3 16.61 4.15 0.95
CA ALA A 3 16.67 5.15 -0.12
C ALA A 3 17.47 6.41 0.28
N ASP A 4 17.65 6.65 1.58
CA ASP A 4 18.24 7.86 2.14
C ASP A 4 19.69 7.63 2.64
N ILE A 5 20.17 6.39 2.56
CA ILE A 5 21.53 6.02 2.97
C ILE A 5 22.39 5.81 1.73
N PRO A 6 23.55 6.49 1.62
CA PRO A 6 24.49 6.26 0.53
C PRO A 6 24.94 4.80 0.47
N GLY A 7 24.83 4.19 -0.71
CA GLY A 7 25.26 2.82 -0.92
C GLY A 7 24.87 2.29 -2.30
N PRO A 8 25.39 1.11 -2.71
CA PRO A 8 25.18 0.56 -4.05
C PRO A 8 23.71 0.25 -4.36
N ASN A 9 22.87 0.10 -3.33
CA ASN A 9 21.45 -0.23 -3.46
C ASN A 9 20.51 0.97 -3.24
N GLN A 10 21.03 2.19 -3.01
CA GLN A 10 20.23 3.36 -2.66
C GLN A 10 19.14 3.65 -3.71
N SER A 11 19.53 3.77 -4.98
CA SER A 11 18.60 4.05 -6.09
C SER A 11 17.57 2.93 -6.26
N LYS A 12 17.98 1.67 -6.06
CA LYS A 12 17.09 0.51 -6.13
C LYS A 12 16.05 0.54 -5.01
N ALA A 13 16.46 0.88 -3.79
CA ALA A 13 15.55 1.04 -2.65
C ALA A 13 14.53 2.17 -2.88
N ALA A 14 14.97 3.31 -3.43
CA ALA A 14 14.10 4.44 -3.76
C ALA A 14 13.04 4.07 -4.80
N LEU A 15 13.43 3.34 -5.86
CA LEU A 15 12.51 2.90 -6.91
C LEU A 15 11.45 1.94 -6.35
N ILE A 16 11.89 0.89 -5.65
CA ILE A 16 10.98 -0.13 -5.08
C ILE A 16 10.02 0.51 -4.07
N TYR A 17 10.52 1.42 -3.22
CA TYR A 17 9.68 2.14 -2.27
C TYR A 17 8.54 2.90 -2.97
N LYS A 18 8.88 3.67 -4.01
CA LYS A 18 7.91 4.47 -4.76
C LYS A 18 6.88 3.60 -5.48
N GLU A 19 7.33 2.55 -6.18
CA GLU A 19 6.45 1.63 -6.93
C GLU A 19 5.50 0.89 -5.99
N LEU A 20 6.03 0.30 -4.91
CA LEU A 20 5.23 -0.47 -3.96
C LEU A 20 4.19 0.40 -3.27
N ARG A 21 4.59 1.59 -2.79
CA ARG A 21 3.68 2.53 -2.14
C ARG A 21 2.52 2.92 -3.05
N ASN A 22 2.82 3.27 -4.30
CA ASN A 22 1.79 3.70 -5.25
C ASN A 22 0.83 2.55 -5.56
N ASN A 23 1.34 1.34 -5.83
CA ASN A 23 0.51 0.18 -6.15
C ASN A 23 -0.46 -0.18 -5.02
N ILE A 24 0.00 -0.12 -3.76
CA ILE A 24 -0.85 -0.41 -2.59
C ILE A 24 -1.95 0.66 -2.45
N ILE A 25 -1.57 1.93 -2.49
CA ILE A 25 -2.51 3.05 -2.32
C ILE A 25 -3.57 3.04 -3.43
N GLU A 26 -3.15 2.90 -4.68
CA GLU A 26 -4.04 2.90 -5.85
C GLU A 26 -5.02 1.74 -5.82
N ASN A 27 -4.56 0.53 -5.50
CA ASN A 27 -5.44 -0.64 -5.42
C ASN A 27 -6.47 -0.49 -4.29
N MET A 28 -6.03 -0.11 -3.09
CA MET A 28 -6.92 0.07 -1.94
C MET A 28 -7.95 1.17 -2.19
N PHE A 29 -7.54 2.28 -2.83
CA PHE A 29 -8.44 3.36 -3.20
C PHE A 29 -9.46 2.92 -4.26
N THR A 30 -9.01 2.24 -5.32
CA THR A 30 -9.89 1.71 -6.38
C THR A 30 -10.93 0.75 -5.81
N GLU A 31 -10.53 -0.16 -4.93
CA GLU A 31 -11.46 -1.10 -4.27
C GLU A 31 -12.42 -0.41 -3.31
N TYR A 32 -11.95 0.63 -2.62
CA TYR A 32 -12.81 1.47 -1.78
C TYR A 32 -13.85 2.22 -2.62
N GLU A 33 -13.47 2.82 -3.74
CA GLU A 33 -14.41 3.46 -4.67
C GLU A 33 -15.42 2.45 -5.25
N ARG A 34 -14.96 1.25 -5.61
CA ARG A 34 -15.80 0.19 -6.20
C ARG A 34 -16.80 -0.41 -5.22
N THR A 35 -16.41 -0.58 -3.96
CA THR A 35 -17.18 -1.39 -2.98
C THR A 35 -17.69 -0.63 -1.77
N GLY A 36 -17.15 0.56 -1.49
CA GLY A 36 -17.41 1.33 -0.28
C GLY A 36 -16.69 0.80 0.97
N PHE A 37 -15.83 -0.22 0.85
CA PHE A 37 -15.18 -0.87 2.00
C PHE A 37 -13.67 -0.96 1.86
N VAL A 38 -13.00 -0.91 3.02
CA VAL A 38 -11.61 -1.38 3.18
C VAL A 38 -11.66 -2.84 3.60
N TRP A 39 -10.77 -3.65 3.04
CA TRP A 39 -10.74 -5.11 3.21
C TRP A 39 -9.52 -5.54 4.03
N GLU A 40 -9.63 -6.73 4.64
CA GLU A 40 -8.54 -7.33 5.43
C GLU A 40 -7.33 -7.72 4.57
N GLN A 41 -7.59 -8.22 3.37
CA GLN A 41 -6.59 -8.65 2.38
C GLN A 41 -7.04 -8.29 0.96
N TYR A 42 -6.09 -8.30 0.03
CA TYR A 42 -6.34 -8.05 -1.40
C TYR A 42 -5.68 -9.16 -2.22
N HIS A 43 -6.37 -9.64 -3.25
CA HIS A 43 -5.85 -10.66 -4.14
C HIS A 43 -4.64 -10.12 -4.92
N ASP A 44 -3.54 -10.88 -4.95
CA ASP A 44 -2.27 -10.49 -5.58
C ASP A 44 -2.35 -10.24 -7.10
N MET A 45 -3.14 -11.05 -7.82
CA MET A 45 -3.32 -10.92 -9.27
C MET A 45 -4.41 -9.92 -9.67
N SER A 46 -5.58 -9.95 -9.03
CA SER A 46 -6.73 -9.13 -9.44
C SER A 46 -6.89 -7.83 -8.66
N GLY A 47 -6.20 -7.69 -7.53
CA GLY A 47 -6.36 -6.54 -6.64
C GLY A 47 -7.67 -6.53 -5.83
N THR A 48 -8.58 -7.49 -6.04
CA THR A 48 -9.89 -7.49 -5.38
C THR A 48 -9.78 -7.74 -3.88
N GLY A 49 -10.56 -7.00 -3.09
CA GLY A 49 -10.67 -7.19 -1.64
C GLY A 49 -11.19 -8.58 -1.26
N GLN A 50 -10.65 -9.12 -0.17
CA GLN A 50 -10.93 -10.47 0.32
C GLN A 50 -11.10 -10.47 1.85
N ARG A 51 -11.81 -11.50 2.34
CA ARG A 51 -12.07 -11.77 3.76
C ARG A 51 -12.92 -10.67 4.42
N SER A 52 -12.59 -10.28 5.65
CA SER A 52 -13.42 -9.43 6.47
C SER A 52 -13.53 -8.01 5.90
N HIS A 53 -14.74 -7.45 5.94
CA HIS A 53 -15.03 -6.04 5.61
C HIS A 53 -16.27 -5.57 6.40
N PRO A 54 -16.34 -4.29 6.83
CA PRO A 54 -15.27 -3.30 6.78
C PRO A 54 -14.10 -3.68 7.71
N PHE A 55 -12.87 -3.54 7.24
CA PHE A 55 -11.67 -3.85 8.02
C PHE A 55 -10.73 -2.63 8.06
N VAL A 56 -10.90 -1.80 9.08
CA VAL A 56 -10.00 -0.66 9.38
C VAL A 56 -9.05 -1.03 10.53
N GLY A 57 -8.61 -2.29 10.55
CA GLY A 57 -7.57 -2.79 11.46
C GLY A 57 -6.19 -2.39 10.94
N TRP A 58 -5.31 -3.36 10.68
CA TRP A 58 -3.99 -3.07 10.09
C TRP A 58 -4.10 -2.40 8.70
N SER A 59 -5.17 -2.62 7.95
CA SER A 59 -5.38 -1.96 6.66
C SER A 59 -5.48 -0.43 6.81
N GLY A 60 -5.79 0.08 8.00
CA GLY A 60 -5.74 1.52 8.31
C GLY A 60 -4.35 2.15 8.21
N VAL A 61 -3.27 1.35 8.25
CA VAL A 61 -1.89 1.82 8.06
C VAL A 61 -1.69 2.47 6.69
N VAL A 62 -2.57 2.21 5.70
CA VAL A 62 -2.51 2.89 4.40
C VAL A 62 -2.56 4.43 4.53
N VAL A 63 -3.22 4.96 5.57
CA VAL A 63 -3.25 6.41 5.83
C VAL A 63 -1.86 6.93 6.20
N LEU A 64 -1.12 6.20 7.05
CA LEU A 64 0.26 6.55 7.40
C LEU A 64 1.17 6.48 6.18
N MET A 65 0.98 5.46 5.34
CA MET A 65 1.69 5.31 4.07
C MET A 65 1.41 6.47 3.10
N MET A 66 0.16 6.91 2.96
CA MET A 66 -0.21 8.08 2.16
C MET A 66 0.46 9.35 2.68
N SER A 67 0.56 9.52 4.01
CA SER A 67 1.23 10.66 4.62
C SER A 67 2.75 10.56 4.71
N GLU A 68 3.33 9.44 4.25
CA GLU A 68 4.77 9.15 4.34
C GLU A 68 5.34 9.23 5.78
N HIS A 69 4.52 8.87 6.78
CA HIS A 69 4.94 8.78 8.18
C HIS A 69 5.35 7.34 8.54
N TYR A 70 6.65 7.14 8.80
CA TYR A 70 7.28 5.84 9.09
C TYR A 70 8.27 5.91 10.25
#